data_AF-A0A5C7WMF0-F1
#
_entry.id   AF-A0A5C7WMF0-F1
#
_cell.length_a   1.000
_cell.length_b   1.000
_cell.length_c   1.000
_cell.angle_alpha   90.00
_cell.angle_beta   90.00
_cell.angle_gamma   90.00
#
_symmetry.space_group_name_H-M   'P 1'
#
loop_
_entity.id
_entity.type
_entity.pdbx_description
1 polymer ?
#
loop_
_entity_poly.entity_id
_entity_poly.type
_entity_poly.pdbx_seq_one_letter_code
_entity_poly.pdbx_strand_id
1 'polypeptide(L)'
;MLSVMFETTPPSPPPPPKAEGFDAEGGAAGDTVTGAFQVELEDPIAAVVAVDLSRLFVGLCLSWAEPMVADLAARESMLRKAGGSALVERLLAQRFYRRIEPHVLRMLDTCVTLEHAEAALARLEDVLRARFSEVVRTATSYLLSHDRDCAIQMVAVSTTMAAREVRTDVSDILAARRRGGGNAEG
;
A
#
# COMPACT_ATOMS: atom_id res chain seq x y z
N MET A 1 -48.78 -35.51 -1.71
CA MET A 1 -49.10 -34.34 -2.56
C MET A 1 -47.81 -33.57 -2.81
N LEU A 2 -47.36 -33.62 -4.06
CA LEU A 2 -46.41 -32.76 -4.82
C LEU A 2 -45.15 -32.22 -4.13
N SER A 3 -44.03 -32.92 -4.34
CA SER A 3 -42.68 -32.33 -4.38
C SER A 3 -42.50 -31.59 -5.70
N VAL A 4 -42.21 -30.30 -5.67
CA VAL A 4 -41.84 -29.50 -6.85
C VAL A 4 -40.32 -29.37 -6.84
N MET A 5 -39.65 -30.14 -7.72
CA MET A 5 -38.23 -29.94 -8.02
C MET A 5 -38.10 -28.74 -8.96
N PHE A 6 -37.43 -27.67 -8.50
CA PHE A 6 -37.01 -26.58 -9.37
C PHE A 6 -35.68 -26.96 -10.01
N GLU A 7 -35.74 -27.41 -11.26
CA GLU A 7 -34.59 -27.60 -12.13
C GLU A 7 -34.24 -26.22 -12.71
N THR A 8 -33.24 -25.55 -12.15
CA THR A 8 -32.75 -24.26 -12.66
C THR A 8 -31.52 -24.48 -13.52
N THR A 9 -31.72 -24.68 -14.81
CA THR A 9 -30.65 -24.61 -15.82
C THR A 9 -30.19 -23.16 -15.95
N PRO A 10 -28.89 -22.84 -15.79
CA PRO A 10 -28.41 -21.48 -15.99
C PRO A 10 -28.49 -21.07 -17.47
N PRO A 11 -28.85 -19.82 -17.80
CA PRO A 11 -28.89 -19.35 -19.18
C PRO A 11 -27.47 -19.22 -19.76
N SER A 12 -27.29 -19.67 -21.01
CA SER A 12 -26.03 -19.52 -21.74
C SER A 12 -25.67 -18.03 -21.95
N PRO A 13 -24.38 -17.68 -21.88
CA PRO A 13 -23.93 -16.30 -22.09
C PRO A 13 -24.12 -15.87 -23.56
N PRO A 14 -24.40 -14.58 -23.81
CA PRO A 14 -24.55 -14.05 -25.16
C PRO A 14 -23.21 -14.06 -25.92
N PRO A 15 -23.25 -14.18 -27.26
CA PRO A 15 -22.04 -14.15 -28.08
C PRO A 15 -21.37 -12.76 -28.06
N PRO A 16 -20.04 -12.70 -28.26
CA PRO A 16 -19.30 -11.44 -28.26
C PRO A 16 -19.68 -10.53 -29.45
N PRO A 17 -19.54 -9.21 -29.30
CA PRO A 17 -19.95 -8.23 -30.31
C PRO A 17 -19.11 -8.34 -31.59
N LYS A 18 -19.76 -8.12 -32.73
CA LYS A 18 -19.13 -8.03 -34.04
C LYS A 18 -18.23 -6.79 -34.08
N ALA A 19 -16.98 -6.96 -34.51
CA ALA A 19 -16.06 -5.87 -34.77
C ALA A 19 -16.59 -5.06 -35.97
N GLU A 20 -17.04 -3.83 -35.72
CA GLU A 20 -17.41 -2.88 -36.75
C GLU A 20 -16.22 -1.97 -37.08
N GLY A 21 -15.91 -1.89 -38.37
CA GLY A 21 -15.49 -0.68 -39.08
C GLY A 21 -14.20 0.01 -38.63
N PHE A 22 -13.09 -0.41 -39.22
CA PHE A 22 -11.88 0.42 -39.31
C PHE A 22 -12.00 1.30 -40.56
N ASP A 23 -12.48 2.53 -40.42
CA ASP A 23 -12.43 3.52 -41.50
C ASP A 23 -11.12 4.32 -41.37
N ALA A 24 -10.24 4.07 -42.34
CA ALA A 24 -9.06 4.87 -42.62
C ALA A 24 -9.39 5.87 -43.71
N GLU A 25 -9.14 7.17 -43.46
CA GLU A 25 -8.64 8.18 -44.42
C GLU A 25 -8.56 9.54 -43.69
N GLY A 26 -7.36 10.07 -43.42
CA GLY A 26 -6.75 11.20 -44.18
C GLY A 26 -7.00 12.53 -43.45
N GLY A 27 -6.06 13.39 -43.05
CA GLY A 27 -4.67 13.63 -43.41
C GLY A 27 -4.53 15.16 -43.59
N ALA A 28 -3.78 15.86 -42.71
CA ALA A 28 -3.02 17.09 -43.02
C ALA A 28 -2.36 17.71 -41.77
N ALA A 29 -1.03 17.82 -41.85
CA ALA A 29 -0.13 18.90 -41.40
C ALA A 29 -0.39 19.64 -40.08
N GLY A 30 0.64 19.62 -39.20
CA GLY A 30 0.79 20.46 -38.02
C GLY A 30 1.66 19.73 -37.00
N ASP A 31 2.98 19.74 -37.18
CA ASP A 31 3.88 20.61 -36.44
C ASP A 31 4.21 20.09 -35.02
N THR A 32 5.50 19.79 -34.83
CA THR A 32 6.24 19.73 -33.56
C THR A 32 5.57 19.10 -32.33
N VAL A 33 5.62 17.77 -32.19
CA VAL A 33 5.92 17.13 -30.89
C VAL A 33 6.68 15.81 -31.16
N THR A 34 7.97 15.89 -31.51
CA THR A 34 8.94 14.91 -30.99
C THR A 34 8.97 15.15 -29.49
N GLY A 35 7.92 14.67 -28.82
CA GLY A 35 7.89 14.50 -27.38
C GLY A 35 9.07 13.60 -27.11
N ALA A 36 10.13 14.22 -26.61
CA ALA A 36 11.19 13.49 -25.98
C ALA A 36 10.49 12.55 -25.01
N PHE A 37 10.53 11.25 -25.30
CA PHE A 37 10.50 10.23 -24.27
C PHE A 37 11.78 10.47 -23.45
N GLN A 38 11.81 11.57 -22.69
CA GLN A 38 12.55 11.61 -21.46
C GLN A 38 11.83 10.57 -20.62
N VAL A 39 12.29 9.32 -20.73
CA VAL A 39 12.20 8.37 -19.64
C VAL A 39 12.76 9.14 -18.45
N GLU A 40 11.87 9.68 -17.60
CA GLU A 40 12.25 10.23 -16.31
C GLU A 40 13.06 9.11 -15.67
N LEU A 41 14.37 9.29 -15.64
CA LEU A 41 15.27 8.34 -15.04
C LEU A 41 14.88 8.34 -13.57
N GLU A 42 14.17 7.29 -13.13
CA GLU A 42 13.75 7.11 -11.74
C GLU A 42 14.92 7.48 -10.84
N ASP A 43 14.71 8.36 -9.86
CA ASP A 43 15.78 8.75 -8.94
C ASP A 43 16.31 7.49 -8.25
N PRO A 44 17.55 7.06 -8.54
CA PRO A 44 18.04 5.77 -8.07
C PRO A 44 18.12 5.72 -6.55
N ILE A 45 18.32 6.88 -5.90
CA ILE A 45 18.34 6.97 -4.43
C ILE A 45 16.92 6.77 -3.87
N ALA A 46 15.92 7.44 -4.47
CA ALA A 46 14.52 7.28 -4.07
C ALA A 46 14.06 5.82 -4.23
N ALA A 47 14.45 5.19 -5.34
CA ALA A 47 14.13 3.79 -5.62
C ALA A 47 14.77 2.83 -4.60
N VAL A 48 16.04 3.05 -4.23
CA VAL A 48 16.73 2.24 -3.21
C VAL A 48 16.06 2.40 -1.84
N VAL A 49 15.82 3.64 -1.40
CA VAL A 49 15.15 3.90 -0.11
C VAL A 49 13.74 3.29 -0.07
N ALA A 50 12.98 3.40 -1.16
CA ALA A 50 11.66 2.80 -1.28
C ALA A 50 11.70 1.26 -1.16
N VAL A 51 12.67 0.61 -1.81
CA VAL A 51 12.85 -0.85 -1.73
C VAL A 51 13.28 -1.27 -0.32
N ASP A 52 14.23 -0.59 0.28
CA ASP A 52 14.74 -0.95 1.60
C ASP A 52 13.69 -0.73 2.70
N LEU A 53 12.93 0.38 2.62
CA LEU A 53 11.85 0.64 3.55
C LEU A 53 10.70 -0.36 3.38
N SER A 54 10.35 -0.74 2.14
CA SER A 54 9.37 -1.80 1.85
C SER A 54 9.82 -3.15 2.43
N ARG A 55 11.10 -3.52 2.27
CA ARG A 55 11.67 -4.75 2.86
C ARG A 55 11.64 -4.74 4.38
N LEU A 56 12.00 -3.62 5.01
CA LEU A 56 11.95 -3.47 6.47
C LEU A 56 10.50 -3.58 6.98
N PHE A 57 9.55 -2.95 6.29
CA PHE A 57 8.12 -3.06 6.59
C PHE A 57 7.65 -4.53 6.54
N VAL A 58 7.97 -5.24 5.45
CA VAL A 58 7.62 -6.65 5.28
C VAL A 58 8.23 -7.51 6.38
N GLY A 59 9.54 -7.39 6.61
CA GLY A 59 10.25 -8.18 7.61
C GLY A 59 9.69 -7.95 9.02
N LEU A 60 9.34 -6.71 9.36
CA LEU A 60 8.73 -6.37 10.63
C LEU A 60 7.32 -6.97 10.76
N CYS A 61 6.45 -6.79 9.77
CA CYS A 61 5.08 -7.31 9.80
C CYS A 61 5.04 -8.84 9.87
N LEU A 62 5.86 -9.53 9.06
CA LEU A 62 5.89 -10.99 9.04
C LEU A 62 6.47 -11.59 10.33
N SER A 63 7.56 -11.02 10.85
CA SER A 63 8.13 -11.48 12.13
C SER A 63 7.20 -11.22 13.33
N TRP A 64 6.25 -10.31 13.19
CA TRP A 64 5.26 -9.97 14.21
C TRP A 64 3.87 -10.54 13.96
N ALA A 65 3.62 -11.28 12.88
CA ALA A 65 2.29 -11.77 12.56
C ALA A 65 1.70 -12.61 13.71
N GLU A 66 2.43 -13.61 14.19
CA GLU A 66 1.98 -14.46 15.29
C GLU A 66 1.88 -13.73 16.64
N PRO A 67 2.90 -12.96 17.11
CA PRO A 67 2.78 -12.18 18.34
C PRO A 67 1.66 -11.15 18.30
N MET A 68 1.46 -10.48 17.16
CA MET A 68 0.40 -9.50 16.99
C MET A 68 -0.97 -10.14 17.12
N VAL A 69 -1.22 -11.26 16.44
CA VAL A 69 -2.51 -11.94 16.52
C VAL A 69 -2.73 -12.51 17.93
N ALA A 70 -1.68 -12.97 18.62
CA ALA A 70 -1.77 -13.37 20.03
C ALA A 70 -2.15 -12.19 20.94
N ASP A 71 -1.49 -11.04 20.78
CA ASP A 71 -1.78 -9.80 21.52
C ASP A 71 -3.23 -9.33 21.28
N LEU A 72 -3.72 -9.45 20.04
CA LEU A 72 -5.09 -9.12 19.65
C LEU A 72 -6.11 -10.09 20.28
N ALA A 73 -5.83 -11.40 20.26
CA ALA A 73 -6.68 -12.42 20.86
C ALA A 73 -6.81 -12.23 22.37
N ALA A 74 -5.72 -11.91 23.06
CA ALA A 74 -5.75 -11.57 24.49
C ALA A 74 -6.62 -10.33 24.81
N ARG A 75 -6.94 -9.50 23.80
CA ARG A 75 -7.73 -8.28 23.91
C ARG A 75 -9.08 -8.38 23.20
N GLU A 76 -9.54 -9.58 22.86
CA GLU A 76 -10.78 -9.80 22.09
C GLU A 76 -12.00 -9.08 22.70
N SER A 77 -12.13 -9.11 24.02
CA SER A 77 -13.22 -8.42 24.74
C SER A 77 -13.20 -6.90 24.59
N MET A 78 -12.02 -6.30 24.40
CA MET A 78 -11.86 -4.88 24.10
C MET A 78 -12.17 -4.60 22.62
N LEU A 79 -11.70 -5.47 21.71
CA LEU A 79 -11.91 -5.33 20.27
C LEU A 79 -13.40 -5.33 19.89
N ARG A 80 -14.23 -6.09 20.62
CA ARG A 80 -15.69 -6.14 20.39
C ARG A 80 -16.47 -4.92 20.92
N LYS A 81 -15.83 -4.02 21.68
CA LYS A 81 -16.49 -2.79 22.16
C LYS A 81 -16.54 -1.74 21.06
N ALA A 82 -17.54 -0.87 21.09
CA ALA A 82 -17.63 0.28 20.19
C ALA A 82 -16.33 1.11 20.25
N GLY A 83 -15.68 1.31 19.10
CA GLY A 83 -14.40 2.02 18.98
C GLY A 83 -13.16 1.27 19.46
N GLY A 84 -13.31 0.06 20.02
CA GLY A 84 -12.20 -0.74 20.55
C GLY A 84 -11.21 -1.19 19.48
N SER A 85 -11.70 -1.69 18.34
CA SER A 85 -10.87 -2.06 17.18
C SER A 85 -10.06 -0.87 16.67
N ALA A 86 -10.70 0.26 16.39
CA ALA A 86 -10.04 1.46 15.89
C ALA A 86 -8.95 1.99 16.84
N LEU A 87 -9.16 1.90 18.16
CA LEU A 87 -8.16 2.28 19.14
C LEU A 87 -6.95 1.33 19.12
N VAL A 88 -7.20 0.02 19.12
CA VAL A 88 -6.13 -0.99 19.12
C VAL A 88 -5.33 -0.93 17.81
N GLU A 89 -5.99 -0.76 16.67
CA GLU A 89 -5.37 -0.55 15.37
C GLU A 89 -4.38 0.63 15.40
N ARG A 90 -4.82 1.81 15.88
CA ARG A 90 -3.95 2.99 15.99
C ARG A 90 -2.76 2.76 16.93
N LEU A 91 -2.99 2.14 18.09
CA LEU A 91 -1.94 1.89 19.07
C LEU A 91 -0.88 0.91 18.55
N LEU A 92 -1.30 -0.16 17.89
CA LEU A 92 -0.37 -1.13 17.29
C LEU A 92 0.35 -0.55 16.08
N ALA A 93 -0.34 0.18 15.20
CA ALA A 93 0.29 0.88 14.08
C ALA A 93 1.38 1.85 14.55
N GLN A 94 1.09 2.64 15.60
CA GLN A 94 2.11 3.51 16.22
C GLN A 94 3.29 2.70 16.78
N ARG A 95 3.02 1.57 17.46
CA ARG A 95 4.07 0.71 18.02
C ARG A 95 4.97 0.14 16.93
N PHE A 96 4.41 -0.25 15.78
CA PHE A 96 5.19 -0.70 14.63
C PHE A 96 6.01 0.43 14.04
N TYR A 97 5.43 1.61 13.83
CA TYR A 97 6.15 2.77 13.33
C TYR A 97 7.35 3.13 14.23
N ARG A 98 7.15 3.19 15.55
CA ARG A 98 8.23 3.48 16.52
C ARG A 98 9.40 2.51 16.44
N ARG A 99 9.20 1.29 15.95
CA ARG A 99 10.30 0.31 15.77
C ARG A 99 11.11 0.56 14.51
N ILE A 100 10.48 1.04 13.45
CA ILE A 100 11.15 1.31 12.16
C ILE A 100 11.67 2.75 12.08
N GLU A 101 11.13 3.69 12.88
CA GLU A 101 11.51 5.10 12.91
C GLU A 101 13.03 5.34 12.95
N PRO A 102 13.85 4.67 13.80
CA PRO A 102 15.31 4.86 13.77
C PRO A 102 15.97 4.43 12.46
N HIS A 103 15.35 3.52 11.70
CA HIS A 103 15.84 3.10 10.38
C HIS A 103 15.44 4.12 9.33
N VAL A 104 14.21 4.64 9.39
CA VAL A 104 13.74 5.73 8.52
C VAL A 104 14.63 6.96 8.66
N LEU A 105 14.91 7.38 9.91
CA LEU A 105 15.79 8.52 10.19
C LEU A 105 17.19 8.33 9.60
N ARG A 106 17.80 7.16 9.79
CA ARG A 106 19.13 6.86 9.21
C ARG A 106 19.14 6.86 7.68
N MET A 107 18.08 6.36 7.05
CA MET A 107 17.95 6.40 5.59
C MET A 107 17.81 7.84 5.08
N LEU A 108 16.99 8.66 5.75
CA LEU A 108 16.82 10.07 5.38
C LEU A 108 18.09 10.89 5.58
N ASP A 109 18.82 10.69 6.68
CA ASP A 109 20.07 11.40 6.98
C ASP A 109 21.13 11.19 5.88
N THR A 110 21.14 10.02 5.25
CA THR A 110 22.10 9.69 4.19
C THR A 110 21.65 10.18 2.81
N CYS A 111 20.33 10.27 2.57
CA CYS A 111 19.75 10.40 1.24
C CYS A 111 19.04 11.73 0.98
N VAL A 112 18.74 12.52 2.01
CA VAL A 112 17.93 13.74 1.94
C VAL A 112 18.64 14.88 2.65
N THR A 113 18.62 16.08 2.08
CA THR A 113 19.22 17.25 2.72
C THR A 113 18.42 17.65 3.97
N LEU A 114 19.11 18.22 4.96
CA LEU A 114 18.52 18.57 6.26
C LEU A 114 17.24 19.42 6.14
N GLU A 115 17.23 20.37 5.20
CA GLU A 115 16.09 21.27 4.91
C GLU A 115 14.81 20.52 4.53
N HIS A 116 14.94 19.33 3.95
CA HIS A 116 13.82 18.52 3.48
C HIS A 116 13.55 17.30 4.35
N ALA A 117 14.47 16.96 5.26
CA ALA A 117 14.40 15.75 6.07
C ALA A 117 13.16 15.73 6.98
N GLU A 118 12.81 16.85 7.62
CA GLU A 118 11.64 16.93 8.51
C GLU A 118 10.33 16.68 7.74
N ALA A 119 10.15 17.37 6.62
CA ALA A 119 8.93 17.24 5.82
C ALA A 119 8.86 15.89 5.07
N ALA A 120 9.99 15.27 4.75
CA ALA A 120 10.03 13.90 4.23
C ALA A 120 9.65 12.90 5.34
N LEU A 121 10.22 13.07 6.54
CA LEU A 121 9.95 12.23 7.70
C LEU A 121 8.46 12.23 8.08
N ALA A 122 7.84 13.40 8.17
CA ALA A 122 6.42 13.51 8.51
C ALA A 122 5.53 12.75 7.52
N ARG A 123 5.80 12.87 6.21
CA ARG A 123 5.02 12.18 5.17
C ARG A 123 5.28 10.68 5.16
N LEU A 124 6.51 10.26 5.40
CA LEU A 124 6.85 8.85 5.56
C LEU A 124 6.19 8.23 6.81
N GLU A 125 6.10 9.00 7.91
CA GLU A 125 5.35 8.58 9.09
C GLU A 125 3.89 8.30 8.75
N ASP A 126 3.22 9.24 8.08
CA ASP A 126 1.81 9.10 7.70
C ASP A 126 1.57 7.86 6.85
N VAL A 127 2.40 7.66 5.81
CA VAL A 127 2.34 6.47 4.93
C VAL A 127 2.54 5.19 5.75
N LEU A 128 3.64 5.09 6.50
CA LEU A 128 3.96 3.85 7.22
C LEU A 128 2.91 3.52 8.27
N ARG A 129 2.41 4.52 9.00
CA ARG A 129 1.35 4.32 9.99
C ARG A 129 0.04 3.88 9.36
N ALA A 130 -0.33 4.46 8.22
CA ALA A 130 -1.50 4.02 7.46
C ALA A 130 -1.36 2.55 7.04
N ARG A 131 -0.23 2.18 6.46
CA ARG A 131 0.03 0.80 5.99
C ARG A 131 0.13 -0.21 7.13
N PHE A 132 0.72 0.14 8.27
CA PHE A 132 0.67 -0.72 9.45
C PHE A 132 -0.77 -0.86 9.98
N SER A 133 -1.56 0.21 9.97
CA SER A 133 -2.97 0.16 10.37
C SER A 133 -3.78 -0.76 9.48
N GLU A 134 -3.51 -0.80 8.17
CA GLU A 134 -4.17 -1.73 7.23
C GLU A 134 -3.89 -3.18 7.61
N VAL A 135 -2.64 -3.53 7.89
CA VAL A 135 -2.24 -4.88 8.31
C VAL A 135 -2.90 -5.28 9.63
N VAL A 136 -2.89 -4.39 10.63
CA VAL A 136 -3.52 -4.66 11.94
C VAL A 136 -5.04 -4.79 11.81
N ARG A 137 -5.67 -3.95 10.98
CA ARG A 137 -7.10 -4.03 10.68
C ARG A 137 -7.45 -5.36 10.02
N THR A 138 -6.64 -5.83 9.07
CA THR A 138 -6.81 -7.17 8.49
C THR A 138 -6.72 -8.25 9.57
N ALA A 139 -5.67 -8.23 10.40
CA ALA A 139 -5.51 -9.19 11.48
C ALA A 139 -6.72 -9.22 12.42
N THR A 140 -7.18 -8.05 12.83
CA THR A 140 -8.32 -7.85 13.73
C THR A 140 -9.62 -8.37 13.12
N SER A 141 -9.89 -8.04 11.87
CA SER A 141 -11.10 -8.46 11.16
C SER A 141 -11.17 -9.98 11.04
N TYR A 142 -10.07 -10.64 10.62
CA TYR A 142 -10.04 -12.09 10.49
C TYR A 142 -10.03 -12.81 11.83
N LEU A 143 -9.36 -12.27 12.85
CA LEU A 143 -9.43 -12.84 14.21
C LEU A 143 -10.86 -12.83 14.77
N LEU A 144 -11.65 -11.80 14.48
CA LEU A 144 -13.03 -11.68 15.01
C LEU A 144 -14.07 -12.49 14.22
N SER A 145 -13.77 -12.85 12.97
CA SER A 145 -14.72 -13.51 12.05
C SER A 145 -14.32 -14.94 11.67
N HIS A 146 -13.06 -15.32 11.88
CA HIS A 146 -12.48 -16.61 11.53
C HIS A 146 -11.64 -17.12 12.73
N ASP A 147 -10.62 -17.94 12.46
CA ASP A 147 -9.68 -18.41 13.47
C ASP A 147 -8.34 -17.64 13.43
N ARG A 148 -7.48 -17.99 14.40
CA ARG A 148 -6.16 -17.41 14.59
C ARG A 148 -5.22 -17.65 13.40
N ASP A 149 -5.25 -18.85 12.82
CA ASP A 149 -4.33 -19.25 11.76
C ASP A 149 -4.68 -18.51 10.46
N CYS A 150 -5.97 -18.38 10.16
CA CYS A 150 -6.48 -17.55 9.08
C CYS A 150 -6.07 -16.09 9.26
N ALA A 151 -6.20 -15.53 10.47
CA ALA A 151 -5.75 -14.16 10.75
C ALA A 151 -4.24 -13.97 10.49
N ILE A 152 -3.40 -14.93 10.89
CA ILE A 152 -1.95 -14.90 10.63
C ILE A 152 -1.65 -14.96 9.13
N GLN A 153 -2.32 -15.85 8.38
CA GLN A 153 -2.16 -15.96 6.93
C GLN A 153 -2.57 -14.65 6.23
N MET A 154 -3.67 -14.05 6.66
CA MET A 154 -4.16 -12.80 6.07
C MET A 154 -3.29 -11.59 6.41
N VAL A 155 -2.57 -11.61 7.53
CA VAL A 155 -1.51 -10.64 7.81
C VAL A 155 -0.41 -10.71 6.75
N ALA A 156 0.02 -11.91 6.33
CA ALA A 156 1.02 -12.04 5.29
C ALA A 156 0.53 -11.48 3.94
N VAL A 157 -0.70 -11.81 3.54
CA VAL A 157 -1.32 -11.28 2.32
C VAL A 157 -1.39 -9.74 2.38
N SER A 158 -1.97 -9.19 3.44
CA SER A 158 -2.10 -7.73 3.64
C SER A 158 -0.73 -7.05 3.63
N THR A 159 0.27 -7.65 4.27
CA THR A 159 1.66 -7.16 4.26
C THR A 159 2.21 -7.05 2.85
N THR A 160 2.02 -8.06 2.00
CA THR A 160 2.54 -8.01 0.62
C THR A 160 1.88 -6.92 -0.24
N MET A 161 0.59 -6.67 -0.05
CA MET A 161 -0.12 -5.59 -0.73
C MET A 161 0.36 -4.23 -0.22
N ALA A 162 0.31 -4.03 1.10
CA ALA A 162 0.76 -2.79 1.74
C ALA A 162 2.22 -2.47 1.43
N ALA A 163 3.09 -3.47 1.30
CA ALA A 163 4.50 -3.26 0.96
C ALA A 163 4.72 -2.68 -0.45
N ARG A 164 3.85 -3.02 -1.41
CA ARG A 164 3.87 -2.43 -2.76
C ARG A 164 3.49 -0.96 -2.68
N GLU A 165 2.44 -0.66 -1.93
CA GLU A 165 2.00 0.72 -1.69
C GLU A 165 3.08 1.54 -0.96
N VAL A 166 3.71 1.00 0.10
CA VAL A 166 4.86 1.65 0.76
C VAL A 166 5.94 1.98 -0.26
N ARG A 167 6.31 1.04 -1.14
CA ARG A 167 7.35 1.28 -2.13
C ARG A 167 6.98 2.43 -3.08
N THR A 168 5.76 2.42 -3.61
CA THR A 168 5.26 3.47 -4.51
C THR A 168 5.22 4.82 -3.80
N ASP A 169 4.54 4.91 -2.65
CA ASP A 169 4.33 6.14 -1.89
C ASP A 169 5.67 6.78 -1.46
N VAL A 170 6.64 5.96 -1.03
CA VAL A 170 7.98 6.42 -0.64
C VAL A 170 8.76 6.97 -1.82
N SER A 171 8.70 6.26 -2.97
CA SER A 171 9.35 6.72 -4.20
C SER A 171 8.81 8.08 -4.61
N ASP A 172 7.48 8.27 -4.56
CA ASP A 172 6.84 9.53 -4.92
C ASP A 172 7.21 10.67 -3.96
N ILE A 173 7.22 10.41 -2.65
CA ILE A 173 7.58 11.41 -1.62
C ILE A 173 9.01 11.92 -1.84
N LEU A 174 9.94 11.04 -2.21
CA LEU A 174 11.35 11.37 -2.41
C LEU A 174 11.61 11.97 -3.80
N ALA A 175 10.97 11.47 -4.85
CA ALA A 175 11.11 11.98 -6.21
C ALA A 175 10.50 13.39 -6.40
N ALA A 176 9.35 13.67 -5.76
CA ALA A 176 8.71 14.99 -5.81
C ALA A 176 9.59 16.10 -5.23
N ARG A 177 10.58 15.76 -4.38
CA ARG A 177 11.49 16.74 -3.78
C ARG A 177 12.58 17.22 -4.72
N ARG A 178 13.12 16.37 -5.60
CA ARG A 178 14.11 16.83 -6.58
C ARG A 178 13.51 17.77 -7.63
N ARG A 179 12.26 17.56 -8.02
CA ARG A 179 11.58 18.42 -9.01
C ARG A 179 11.29 19.82 -8.48
N GLY A 180 11.05 19.96 -7.17
CA GLY A 180 10.77 21.25 -6.53
C GLY A 180 11.99 22.16 -6.33
N GLY A 181 13.21 21.64 -6.43
CA GLY A 181 14.45 22.40 -6.24
C GLY A 181 15.03 23.05 -7.51
N GLY A 182 14.42 22.82 -8.68
CA GLY A 182 14.93 23.31 -9.97
C GLY A 182 14.36 24.65 -10.46
N ASN A 183 13.53 25.33 -9.67
CA ASN A 183 12.75 26.49 -10.12
C ASN A 183 12.97 27.77 -9.29
N ALA A 184 14.16 27.91 -8.66
CA ALA A 184 14.50 29.05 -7.81
C ALA A 184 15.73 29.84 -8.30
N GLU A 185 15.95 29.92 -9.61
CA GLU A 185 16.82 30.93 -10.22
C GLU A 185 16.17 31.46 -11.51
N GLY A 186 15.68 32.70 -11.44
CA GLY A 186 15.06 33.44 -12.55
C GLY A 186 14.57 34.81 -12.08
#